data_AF-A0A3Q0JC28-F1
#
_entry.id   AF-A0A3Q0JC28-F1
#
_cell.length_a   1.000
_cell.length_b   1.000
_cell.length_c   1.000
_cell.angle_alpha   90.00
_cell.angle_beta   90.00
_cell.angle_gamma   90.00
#
_symmetry.space_group_name_H-M   'P 1'
#
loop_
_entity.id
_entity.type
_entity.pdbx_description
1 polymer ?
#
loop_
_entity_poly.entity_id
_entity_poly.type
_entity_poly.pdbx_seq_one_letter_code
_entity_poly.pdbx_strand_id
1 'polypeptide(L)'
;MREAKENEPDDPPVSNIEAVEISKPLEIECDYSKMTLSEILKKDFPLENHTKPLITISNDTGNPLVSSDKPQDSVPNYYPSVTSILSATMSPLARQALERWRKNKIATLGMDGFLALNKATLQKGREFHSAIEHLLTHRHTQDLDLSEDIRNCLKSVDSIVQQISRVHLLEGKVVHEVLQYRGYVDCVCDLG
;
A
#
# COMPACT_ATOMS: atom_id res chain seq x y z
N MET A 1 62.82 19.07 14.32
CA MET A 1 61.44 19.04 14.87
C MET A 1 60.51 18.96 13.68
N ARG A 2 59.67 17.97 13.43
CA ARG A 2 59.39 16.64 14.01
C ARG A 2 58.90 15.82 12.80
N GLU A 3 59.51 14.67 12.54
CA GLU A 3 58.88 13.62 11.75
C GLU A 3 57.91 12.87 12.68
N ALA A 4 56.68 12.63 12.22
CA ALA A 4 55.77 11.69 12.84
C ALA A 4 55.06 10.91 11.73
N LYS A 5 55.18 9.59 11.83
CA LYS A 5 54.55 8.55 11.03
C LYS A 5 53.02 8.70 11.02
N GLU A 6 52.40 8.52 9.87
CA GLU A 6 51.03 8.01 9.78
C GLU A 6 51.07 6.60 9.21
N ASN A 7 50.48 5.68 9.97
CA ASN A 7 50.29 4.27 9.62
C ASN A 7 49.05 4.17 8.72
N GLU A 8 49.19 3.61 7.52
CA GLU A 8 48.05 3.03 6.80
C GLU A 8 47.71 1.66 7.39
N PRO A 9 46.44 1.38 7.75
CA PRO A 9 46.00 0.02 7.99
C PRO A 9 45.69 -0.69 6.66
N ASP A 10 46.32 -1.86 6.47
CA ASP A 10 45.99 -2.86 5.45
C ASP A 10 44.50 -3.23 5.52
N ASP A 11 43.74 -2.92 4.47
CA ASP A 11 42.39 -3.45 4.30
C ASP A 11 42.48 -4.91 3.77
N PRO A 12 41.86 -5.89 4.46
CA PRO A 12 41.88 -7.27 3.99
C PRO A 12 41.05 -7.44 2.71
N PRO A 13 41.42 -8.38 1.82
CA PRO A 13 40.72 -8.60 0.57
C PRO A 13 39.30 -9.10 0.84
N VAL A 14 38.30 -8.38 0.32
CA VAL A 14 36.89 -8.77 0.38
C VAL A 14 36.73 -10.09 -0.37
N SER A 15 36.58 -11.18 0.37
CA SER A 15 36.31 -12.52 -0.14
C SER A 15 34.90 -12.60 -0.70
N ASN A 16 34.82 -13.00 -1.98
CA ASN A 16 33.71 -13.63 -2.69
C ASN A 16 32.34 -13.60 -2.01
N ILE A 17 31.51 -12.62 -2.38
CA ILE A 17 30.06 -12.79 -2.34
C ILE A 17 29.70 -13.53 -3.63
N GLU A 18 29.35 -14.82 -3.51
CA GLU A 18 28.71 -15.56 -4.58
C GLU A 18 27.50 -14.78 -5.07
N ALA A 19 27.48 -14.50 -6.37
CA ALA A 19 26.36 -13.84 -7.02
C ALA A 19 25.11 -14.69 -6.81
N VAL A 20 24.21 -14.23 -5.94
CA VAL A 20 22.84 -14.73 -5.90
C VAL A 20 22.27 -14.48 -7.28
N GLU A 21 22.00 -15.57 -8.01
CA GLU A 21 21.30 -15.54 -9.29
C GLU A 21 19.94 -14.86 -9.07
N ILE A 22 19.90 -13.56 -9.36
CA ILE A 22 18.66 -12.82 -9.54
C ILE A 22 17.99 -13.47 -10.73
N SER A 23 16.97 -14.29 -10.44
CA SER A 23 16.10 -14.87 -11.46
C SER A 23 15.70 -13.77 -12.43
N LYS A 24 15.98 -13.99 -13.72
CA LYS A 24 15.69 -13.04 -14.79
C LYS A 24 14.26 -12.51 -14.64
N PRO A 25 14.03 -11.20 -14.77
CA PRO A 25 12.67 -10.67 -14.79
C PRO A 25 11.88 -11.39 -15.88
N LEU A 26 10.69 -11.89 -15.53
CA LEU A 26 9.73 -12.42 -16.48
C LEU A 26 9.54 -11.37 -17.56
N GLU A 27 9.92 -11.67 -18.80
CA GLU A 27 9.64 -10.82 -19.94
C GLU A 27 8.12 -10.64 -20.02
N ILE A 28 7.63 -9.44 -19.69
CA ILE A 28 6.20 -9.12 -19.79
C ILE A 28 5.88 -9.00 -21.28
N GLU A 29 5.51 -10.12 -21.88
CA GLU A 29 5.33 -10.29 -23.32
C GLU A 29 4.03 -9.66 -23.87
N CYS A 30 3.21 -9.00 -23.05
CA CYS A 30 1.86 -8.60 -23.44
C CYS A 30 1.58 -7.10 -23.31
N ASP A 31 1.59 -6.40 -24.45
CA ASP A 31 1.06 -5.05 -24.62
C ASP A 31 -0.45 -5.11 -24.92
N TYR A 32 -1.28 -5.03 -23.88
CA TYR A 32 -2.75 -5.09 -24.00
C TYR A 32 -3.34 -3.91 -24.78
N SER A 33 -2.59 -2.83 -24.95
CA SER A 33 -2.98 -1.66 -25.75
C SER A 33 -3.22 -1.99 -27.22
N LYS A 34 -2.68 -3.12 -27.69
CA LYS A 34 -2.79 -3.61 -29.08
C LYS A 34 -3.81 -4.73 -29.25
N MET A 35 -4.46 -5.18 -28.18
CA MET A 35 -5.45 -6.27 -28.22
C MET A 35 -6.89 -5.75 -28.26
N THR A 36 -7.75 -6.46 -28.96
CA THR A 36 -9.20 -6.26 -28.92
C THR A 36 -9.79 -6.80 -27.62
N LEU A 37 -10.94 -6.27 -27.19
CA LEU A 37 -11.65 -6.77 -26.00
C LEU A 37 -11.98 -8.27 -26.12
N SER A 38 -12.33 -8.74 -27.31
CA SER A 38 -12.59 -10.16 -27.57
C SER A 38 -11.37 -11.07 -27.39
N GLU A 39 -10.16 -10.55 -27.62
CA GLU A 39 -8.92 -11.29 -27.38
C GLU A 39 -8.57 -11.30 -25.89
N ILE A 40 -8.77 -10.18 -25.21
CA ILE A 40 -8.55 -10.06 -23.76
C ILE A 40 -9.49 -10.99 -23.00
N LEU A 41 -10.78 -11.02 -23.35
CA LEU A 41 -11.78 -11.87 -22.68
C LEU A 41 -11.58 -13.37 -22.89
N LYS A 42 -10.74 -13.78 -23.86
CA LYS A 42 -10.35 -15.18 -24.08
C LYS A 42 -9.15 -15.59 -23.23
N LYS A 43 -8.48 -14.64 -22.57
CA LYS A 43 -7.37 -14.91 -21.67
C LYS A 43 -7.88 -15.17 -20.26
N ASP A 44 -7.19 -16.06 -19.56
CA ASP A 44 -7.41 -16.28 -18.14
C ASP A 44 -6.60 -15.29 -17.31
N PHE A 45 -7.27 -14.67 -16.33
CA PHE A 45 -6.65 -13.78 -15.35
C PHE A 45 -6.93 -14.33 -13.95
N PRO A 46 -6.20 -15.37 -13.51
CA PRO A 46 -6.43 -15.99 -12.22
C PRO A 46 -6.10 -15.00 -11.10
N LEU A 47 -6.95 -14.99 -10.07
CA LEU A 47 -6.70 -14.22 -8.86
C LEU A 47 -5.58 -14.84 -8.01
N GLU A 48 -5.54 -16.17 -7.98
CA GLU A 48 -4.58 -16.94 -7.21
C GLU A 48 -3.32 -17.23 -8.01
N ASN A 49 -2.17 -17.14 -7.34
CA ASN A 49 -0.90 -17.53 -7.92
C ASN A 49 -0.40 -18.79 -7.20
N HIS A 50 -0.66 -19.96 -7.78
CA HIS A 50 -0.24 -21.25 -7.21
C HIS A 50 1.28 -21.52 -7.30
N THR A 51 2.03 -20.69 -8.05
CA THR A 51 3.50 -20.81 -8.11
C THR A 51 4.19 -19.98 -7.03
N LYS A 52 3.48 -19.03 -6.41
CA LYS A 52 3.98 -18.35 -5.21
C LYS A 52 3.81 -19.28 -4.01
N PRO A 53 4.85 -19.46 -3.18
CA PRO A 53 4.66 -20.18 -1.93
C PRO A 53 3.58 -19.46 -1.12
N LEU A 54 2.66 -20.20 -0.51
CA LEU A 54 1.93 -19.69 0.65
C LEU A 54 2.98 -19.16 1.61
N ILE A 55 2.81 -17.93 2.09
CA ILE A 55 3.76 -17.21 2.96
C ILE A 55 4.31 -18.19 4.00
N THR A 56 5.52 -18.71 3.76
CA THR A 56 6.12 -19.77 4.56
C THR A 56 6.91 -19.10 5.66
N ILE A 57 6.44 -19.34 6.87
CA ILE A 57 6.84 -18.67 8.09
C ILE A 57 8.30 -19.00 8.41
N SER A 58 9.16 -17.99 8.39
CA SER A 58 10.35 -17.99 9.25
C SER A 58 9.89 -17.52 10.63
N ASN A 59 10.24 -18.26 11.68
CA ASN A 59 9.91 -17.95 13.08
C ASN A 59 10.59 -16.68 13.61
N ASP A 60 11.02 -15.77 12.74
CA ASP A 60 11.69 -14.55 13.17
C ASP A 60 10.64 -13.54 13.62
N THR A 61 10.62 -13.31 14.93
CA THR A 61 9.80 -12.37 15.68
C THR A 61 10.06 -10.88 15.35
N GLY A 62 10.74 -10.58 14.24
CA GLY A 62 11.26 -9.26 13.94
C GLY A 62 10.39 -8.45 12.99
N ASN A 63 9.45 -7.69 13.55
CA ASN A 63 8.72 -6.58 12.92
C ASN A 63 7.82 -6.90 11.71
N PRO A 64 6.71 -6.15 11.50
CA PRO A 64 6.02 -6.18 10.21
C PRO A 64 7.02 -5.88 9.10
N LEU A 65 6.80 -6.40 7.89
CA LEU A 65 7.45 -5.86 6.69
C LEU A 65 6.93 -4.43 6.49
N VAL A 66 7.44 -3.50 7.29
CA VAL A 66 7.27 -2.07 7.13
C VAL A 66 7.97 -1.73 5.83
N SER A 67 7.29 -0.98 4.97
CA SER A 67 7.68 -0.55 3.61
C SER A 67 9.00 0.24 3.51
N SER A 68 9.93 0.11 4.46
CA SER A 68 11.27 0.68 4.46
C SER A 68 12.15 0.11 3.34
N ASP A 69 12.00 -1.17 2.99
CA ASP A 69 12.71 -1.78 1.86
C ASP A 69 11.88 -1.62 0.59
N LYS A 70 11.82 -0.41 0.06
CA LYS A 70 11.29 -0.15 -1.27
C LYS A 70 12.23 -0.76 -2.31
N PRO A 71 11.78 -1.66 -3.20
CA PRO A 71 12.33 -1.67 -4.55
C PRO A 71 11.85 -0.36 -5.20
N GLN A 72 12.63 0.70 -5.03
CA GLN A 72 12.21 2.05 -5.36
C GLN A 72 12.22 2.33 -6.88
N ASP A 73 12.73 1.42 -7.71
CA ASP A 73 13.12 1.77 -9.08
C ASP A 73 12.37 1.10 -10.24
N SER A 74 11.45 0.13 -10.01
CA SER A 74 10.87 -0.61 -11.15
C SER A 74 9.36 -0.43 -11.39
N VAL A 75 8.61 0.18 -10.47
CA VAL A 75 7.14 0.28 -10.66
C VAL A 75 6.80 1.41 -11.62
N PRO A 76 6.25 1.12 -12.81
CA PRO A 76 5.97 2.16 -13.77
C PRO A 76 4.81 3.05 -13.29
N ASN A 77 5.07 4.35 -13.13
CA ASN A 77 4.06 5.31 -12.70
C ASN A 77 2.91 5.49 -13.72
N TYR A 78 3.08 4.96 -14.94
CA TYR A 78 2.07 5.01 -16.00
C TYR A 78 0.92 4.03 -15.80
N TYR A 79 1.07 2.98 -14.98
CA TYR A 79 -0.05 2.09 -14.66
C TYR A 79 -1.11 2.83 -13.83
N PRO A 80 -2.40 2.75 -14.20
CA PRO A 80 -3.48 3.37 -13.44
C PRO A 80 -3.61 2.75 -12.05
N SER A 81 -4.04 3.56 -11.08
CA SER A 81 -4.36 3.05 -9.74
C SER A 81 -5.70 2.32 -9.73
N VAL A 82 -5.90 1.37 -8.80
CA VAL A 82 -7.20 0.74 -8.56
C VAL A 82 -8.29 1.79 -8.37
N THR A 83 -8.05 2.81 -7.55
CA THR A 83 -8.98 3.92 -7.32
C THR A 83 -9.31 4.68 -8.61
N SER A 84 -8.32 4.92 -9.48
CA SER A 84 -8.51 5.58 -10.77
C SER A 84 -9.39 4.75 -11.70
N ILE A 85 -9.14 3.43 -11.79
CA ILE A 85 -9.94 2.50 -12.59
C ILE A 85 -11.38 2.52 -12.11
N LEU A 86 -11.62 2.26 -10.81
CA LEU A 86 -12.96 2.20 -10.22
C LEU A 86 -13.73 3.52 -10.38
N SER A 87 -13.04 4.66 -10.24
CA SER A 87 -13.66 5.98 -10.43
C SER A 87 -14.08 6.20 -11.89
N ALA A 88 -13.24 5.79 -12.85
CA ALA A 88 -13.51 5.94 -14.27
C ALA A 88 -14.63 5.00 -14.75
N THR A 89 -14.68 3.77 -14.22
CA THR A 89 -15.63 2.72 -14.63
C THR A 89 -16.91 2.69 -13.79
N MET A 90 -17.11 3.64 -12.88
CA MET A 90 -18.31 3.74 -12.05
C MET A 90 -19.60 3.73 -12.90
N SER A 91 -20.58 2.93 -12.48
CA SER A 91 -21.86 2.78 -13.18
C SER A 91 -22.61 4.13 -13.28
N PRO A 92 -23.43 4.34 -14.33
CA PRO A 92 -24.20 5.58 -14.47
C PRO A 92 -25.11 5.86 -13.26
N LEU A 93 -25.71 4.80 -12.68
CA LEU A 93 -26.58 4.92 -11.52
C LEU A 93 -25.82 5.39 -10.27
N ALA A 94 -24.64 4.81 -10.00
CA ALA A 94 -23.80 5.23 -8.87
C ALA A 94 -23.30 6.67 -9.05
N ARG A 95 -22.88 7.04 -10.27
CA ARG A 95 -22.49 8.41 -10.61
C ARG A 95 -23.62 9.40 -10.32
N GLN A 96 -24.82 9.10 -10.79
CA GLN A 96 -25.98 9.95 -10.58
C GLN A 96 -26.34 10.10 -9.10
N ALA A 97 -26.23 9.03 -8.31
CA ALA A 97 -26.47 9.08 -6.88
C ALA A 97 -25.48 10.01 -6.16
N LEU A 98 -24.19 9.91 -6.47
CA LEU A 98 -23.15 10.78 -5.91
C LEU A 98 -23.34 12.24 -6.33
N GLU A 99 -23.75 12.49 -7.58
CA GLU A 99 -24.06 13.85 -8.05
C GLU A 99 -25.26 14.46 -7.32
N ARG A 100 -26.33 13.68 -7.09
CA ARG A 100 -27.48 14.13 -6.30
C ARG A 100 -27.07 14.46 -4.87
N TRP A 101 -26.30 13.57 -4.23
CA TRP A 101 -25.77 13.83 -2.88
C TRP A 101 -24.93 15.11 -2.84
N ARG A 102 -24.03 15.30 -3.81
CA ARG A 102 -23.19 16.49 -3.93
C ARG A 102 -24.02 17.77 -4.08
N LYS A 103 -25.00 17.77 -4.99
CA LYS A 103 -25.91 18.91 -5.19
C LYS A 103 -26.67 19.25 -3.91
N ASN A 104 -27.19 18.25 -3.21
CA ASN A 104 -27.88 18.44 -1.94
C ASN A 104 -26.95 19.03 -0.87
N LYS A 105 -25.71 18.52 -0.74
CA LYS A 105 -24.74 19.06 0.23
C LYS A 105 -24.34 20.51 -0.08
N ILE A 106 -24.15 20.86 -1.35
CA ILE A 106 -23.87 22.24 -1.76
C ILE A 106 -25.08 23.14 -1.47
N ALA A 107 -26.31 22.67 -1.72
CA ALA A 107 -27.52 23.44 -1.41
C ALA A 107 -27.68 23.68 0.11
N THR A 108 -27.31 22.72 0.95
CA THR A 108 -27.40 22.84 2.41
C THR A 108 -26.27 23.68 3.02
N LEU A 109 -25.03 23.52 2.55
CA LEU A 109 -23.84 24.09 3.20
C LEU A 109 -23.22 25.27 2.44
N GLY A 110 -23.69 25.54 1.22
CA GLY A 110 -22.97 26.37 0.27
C GLY A 110 -21.75 25.65 -0.33
N MET A 111 -21.13 26.26 -1.33
CA MET A 111 -19.93 25.70 -1.98
C MET A 111 -18.74 25.62 -1.00
N ASP A 112 -18.50 26.69 -0.23
CA ASP A 112 -17.39 26.74 0.72
C ASP A 112 -17.56 25.72 1.86
N GLY A 113 -18.78 25.58 2.39
CA GLY A 113 -19.09 24.57 3.39
C GLY A 113 -18.92 23.14 2.86
N PHE A 114 -19.27 22.88 1.61
CA PHE A 114 -19.02 21.59 0.97
C PHE A 114 -17.51 21.30 0.80
N LEU A 115 -16.72 22.29 0.39
CA LEU A 115 -15.27 22.15 0.27
C LEU A 115 -14.61 21.90 1.64
N ALA A 116 -15.03 22.63 2.67
CA ALA A 116 -14.57 22.43 4.04
C ALA A 116 -14.92 21.02 4.56
N LEU A 117 -16.16 20.58 4.33
CA LEU A 117 -16.60 19.22 4.68
C LEU A 117 -15.71 18.17 4.01
N ASN A 118 -15.52 18.24 2.69
CA ASN A 118 -14.69 17.26 1.98
C ASN A 118 -13.25 17.25 2.48
N LYS A 119 -12.65 18.43 2.72
CA LYS A 119 -11.30 18.55 3.25
C LYS A 119 -11.19 17.89 4.63
N ALA A 120 -12.14 18.17 5.52
CA ALA A 120 -12.19 17.59 6.85
C ALA A 120 -12.39 16.07 6.81
N THR A 121 -13.29 15.57 5.95
CA THR A 121 -13.51 14.12 5.77
C THR A 121 -12.25 13.41 5.29
N LEU A 122 -11.56 13.95 4.27
CA LEU A 122 -10.33 13.36 3.76
C LEU A 122 -9.20 13.41 4.79
N GLN A 123 -9.11 14.50 5.56
CA GLN A 123 -8.11 14.64 6.62
C GLN A 123 -8.35 13.62 7.74
N LYS A 124 -9.59 13.50 8.21
CA LYS A 124 -9.98 12.51 9.22
C LYS A 124 -9.67 11.08 8.78
N GLY A 125 -9.92 10.76 7.50
CA GLY A 125 -9.54 9.47 6.92
C GLY A 125 -8.02 9.22 7.01
N ARG A 126 -7.19 10.17 6.59
CA ARG A 126 -5.73 10.05 6.68
C ARG A 126 -5.23 9.87 8.12
N GLU A 127 -5.75 10.68 9.04
CA GLU A 127 -5.40 10.58 10.46
C GLU A 127 -5.78 9.22 11.04
N PHE A 128 -6.94 8.69 10.65
CA PHE A 128 -7.38 7.37 11.10
C PHE A 128 -6.48 6.25 10.56
N HIS A 129 -6.17 6.23 9.26
CA HIS A 129 -5.24 5.26 8.68
C HIS A 129 -3.87 5.32 9.36
N SER A 130 -3.31 6.52 9.56
CA SER A 130 -2.02 6.70 10.24
C SER A 130 -2.05 6.22 11.69
N ALA A 131 -3.16 6.43 12.41
CA ALA A 131 -3.31 5.92 13.76
C ALA A 131 -3.41 4.39 13.80
N ILE A 132 -4.08 3.76 12.83
CA ILE A 132 -4.14 2.30 12.69
C ILE A 132 -2.76 1.73 12.32
N GLU A 133 -2.07 2.31 11.35
CA GLU A 133 -0.70 1.93 10.98
C GLU A 133 0.22 1.97 12.20
N HIS A 134 0.18 3.06 12.98
CA HIS A 134 0.96 3.18 14.20
C HIS A 134 0.57 2.16 15.26
N LEU A 135 -0.73 1.94 15.50
CA LEU A 135 -1.23 0.94 16.43
C LEU A 135 -0.79 -0.48 16.04
N LEU A 136 -0.85 -0.83 14.77
CA LEU A 136 -0.45 -2.16 14.29
C LEU A 136 1.07 -2.36 14.31
N THR A 137 1.84 -1.27 14.17
CA THR A 137 3.30 -1.29 14.25
C THR A 137 3.81 -1.36 15.68
N HIS A 138 3.27 -0.54 16.60
CA HIS A 138 3.78 -0.36 17.96
C HIS A 138 2.95 -1.06 19.04
N ARG A 139 1.77 -1.59 18.68
CA ARG A 139 0.79 -2.23 19.60
C ARG A 139 0.19 -1.31 20.66
N HIS A 140 0.33 0.00 20.50
CA HIS A 140 -0.30 1.01 21.35
C HIS A 140 -0.46 2.34 20.59
N THR A 141 -1.22 3.27 21.17
CA THR A 141 -1.45 4.64 20.64
C THR A 141 -1.20 5.73 21.68
N GLN A 142 -0.53 5.39 22.79
CA GLN A 142 -0.34 6.32 23.92
C GLN A 142 0.53 7.54 23.54
N ASP A 143 1.43 7.36 22.57
CA ASP A 143 2.34 8.40 22.10
C ASP A 143 1.73 9.31 21.03
N LEU A 144 0.48 9.05 20.62
CA LEU A 144 -0.21 9.83 19.59
C LEU A 144 -1.14 10.88 20.22
N ASP A 145 -0.96 12.14 19.82
CA ASP A 145 -1.93 13.19 20.08
C ASP A 145 -3.11 13.08 19.10
N LEU A 146 -4.12 12.29 19.49
CA LEU A 146 -5.30 12.01 18.68
C LEU A 146 -6.48 12.90 19.08
N SER A 147 -7.16 13.44 18.07
CA SER A 147 -8.47 14.07 18.27
C SER A 147 -9.49 13.06 18.79
N GLU A 148 -10.50 13.55 19.52
CA GLU A 148 -11.57 12.72 20.09
C GLU A 148 -12.29 11.88 19.02
N ASP A 149 -12.47 12.47 17.84
CA ASP A 149 -13.05 11.83 16.67
C ASP A 149 -12.26 10.58 16.23
N ILE A 150 -10.93 10.66 16.22
CA ILE A 150 -10.07 9.53 15.83
C ILE A 150 -10.04 8.46 16.92
N ARG A 151 -10.02 8.86 18.20
CA ARG A 151 -10.12 7.90 19.32
C ARG A 151 -11.42 7.09 19.25
N ASN A 152 -12.53 7.75 18.94
CA ASN A 152 -13.82 7.08 18.77
C ASN A 152 -13.82 6.13 17.57
N CYS A 153 -13.18 6.50 16.46
CA CYS A 153 -12.99 5.59 15.32
C CYS A 153 -12.13 4.38 15.70
N LEU A 154 -11.00 4.56 16.40
CA LEU A 154 -10.16 3.44 16.88
C LEU A 154 -10.95 2.51 17.80
N LYS A 155 -11.68 3.08 18.76
CA LYS A 155 -12.55 2.31 19.66
C LYS A 155 -13.60 1.49 18.91
N SER A 156 -14.11 2.00 17.78
CA SER A 156 -15.11 1.28 16.99
C SER A 156 -14.56 0.03 16.29
N VAL A 157 -13.25 -0.02 16.03
CA VAL A 157 -12.58 -1.15 15.38
C VAL A 157 -11.72 -2.00 16.33
N ASP A 158 -11.63 -1.59 17.60
CA ASP A 158 -10.81 -2.23 18.64
C ASP A 158 -11.02 -3.74 18.74
N SER A 159 -12.27 -4.20 18.64
CA SER A 159 -12.60 -5.63 18.69
C SER A 159 -12.00 -6.45 17.54
N ILE A 160 -11.85 -5.85 16.35
CA ILE A 160 -11.22 -6.49 15.20
C ILE A 160 -9.71 -6.38 15.33
N VAL A 161 -9.20 -5.23 15.78
CA VAL A 161 -7.76 -5.03 15.95
C VAL A 161 -7.18 -5.99 16.98
N GLN A 162 -7.90 -6.31 18.05
CA GLN A 162 -7.50 -7.30 19.05
C GLN A 162 -7.41 -8.73 18.52
N GLN A 163 -8.13 -9.06 17.44
CA GLN A 163 -8.05 -10.36 16.77
C GLN A 163 -6.85 -10.44 15.82
N ILE A 164 -6.15 -9.34 15.54
CA ILE A 164 -5.00 -9.36 14.65
C ILE A 164 -3.82 -10.02 15.38
N SER A 165 -3.51 -11.25 14.99
CA SER A 165 -2.41 -12.02 15.58
C SER A 165 -1.07 -11.65 14.97
N ARG A 166 -1.01 -11.45 13.65
CA ARG A 166 0.22 -11.13 12.91
C ARG A 166 -0.06 -10.20 11.75
N VAL A 167 0.82 -9.21 11.55
CA VAL A 167 0.76 -8.26 10.44
C VAL A 167 1.87 -8.62 9.44
N HIS A 168 1.49 -8.82 8.18
CA HIS A 168 2.40 -9.19 7.09
C HIS A 168 2.78 -8.00 6.20
N LEU A 169 1.85 -7.05 6.03
CA LEU A 169 2.05 -5.87 5.19
C LEU A 169 1.23 -4.70 5.77
N LEU A 170 1.81 -3.50 5.78
CA LEU A 170 1.12 -2.25 6.10
C LEU A 170 1.43 -1.20 5.03
N GLU A 171 0.39 -0.48 4.58
CA GLU A 171 0.45 0.60 3.59
C GLU A 171 1.30 0.23 2.35
N GLY A 172 1.13 -1.02 1.90
CA GLY A 172 2.01 -1.67 0.95
C GLY A 172 1.63 -1.36 -0.49
N LYS A 173 2.61 -0.95 -1.30
CA LYS A 173 2.41 -0.73 -2.73
C LYS A 173 2.36 -2.07 -3.47
N VAL A 174 1.35 -2.27 -4.30
CA VAL A 174 1.17 -3.47 -5.13
C VAL A 174 1.07 -3.13 -6.60
N VAL A 175 1.54 -4.04 -7.45
CA VAL A 175 1.47 -3.95 -8.91
C VAL A 175 1.03 -5.29 -9.45
N HIS A 176 0.06 -5.27 -10.35
CA HIS A 176 -0.26 -6.44 -11.14
C HIS A 176 0.40 -6.30 -12.51
N GLU A 177 1.50 -7.03 -12.73
CA GLU A 177 2.33 -6.88 -13.95
C GLU A 177 1.56 -7.23 -15.22
N VAL A 178 0.78 -8.31 -15.18
CA VAL A 178 -0.01 -8.77 -16.34
C VAL A 178 -1.22 -7.87 -16.60
N LEU A 179 -2.04 -7.53 -15.60
CA LEU A 179 -3.20 -6.66 -15.78
C LEU A 179 -2.86 -5.15 -15.76
N GLN A 180 -1.59 -4.81 -15.57
CA GLN A 180 -1.05 -3.46 -15.74
C GLN A 180 -1.74 -2.39 -14.88
N TYR A 181 -2.05 -2.70 -13.63
CA TYR A 181 -2.56 -1.72 -12.66
C TYR A 181 -1.76 -1.77 -11.36
N ARG A 182 -1.89 -0.71 -10.54
CA ARG A 182 -1.22 -0.59 -9.25
C ARG A 182 -2.18 -0.17 -8.14
N GLY A 183 -1.76 -0.34 -6.89
CA GLY A 183 -2.54 0.07 -5.73
C GLY A 183 -1.70 0.21 -4.48
N TYR A 184 -2.36 0.61 -3.41
CA TYR A 184 -1.88 0.54 -2.04
C TYR A 184 -2.84 -0.34 -1.27
N VAL A 185 -2.30 -1.30 -0.53
CA VAL A 185 -3.05 -2.17 0.37
C VAL A 185 -2.84 -1.65 1.79
N ASP A 186 -3.92 -1.32 2.48
CA ASP A 186 -3.85 -0.74 3.83
C ASP A 186 -3.16 -1.72 4.81
N CYS A 187 -3.60 -2.97 4.83
CA CYS A 187 -3.06 -4.01 5.72
C CYS A 187 -3.29 -5.42 5.18
N VAL A 188 -2.32 -6.31 5.38
CA VAL A 188 -2.47 -7.77 5.25
C VAL A 188 -2.07 -8.39 6.58
N CYS A 189 -2.97 -9.15 7.19
CA CYS A 189 -2.77 -9.72 8.52
C CYS A 189 -3.52 -11.04 8.70
N ASP A 190 -3.09 -11.81 9.71
CA ASP A 190 -3.80 -12.98 10.20
C ASP A 190 -4.77 -12.58 11.30
N LEU A 191 -5.99 -13.10 11.24
CA LEU A 191 -6.97 -13.00 12.33
C LEU A 191 -6.92 -14.29 13.16
N GLY A 192 -6.94 -14.16 14.49
CA GLY A 192 -6.85 -15.26 15.45
C GLY A 192 -7.75 -15.10 16.66
#